data_AF-A0A0P7WHF7-F1
#
_entry.id   AF-A0A0P7WHF7-F1
#
_cell.length_a   1.000
_cell.length_b   1.000
_cell.length_c   1.000
_cell.angle_alpha   90.00
_cell.angle_beta   90.00
_cell.angle_gamma   90.00
#
_symmetry.space_group_name_H-M   'P 1'
#
loop_
_entity.id
_entity.type
_entity.pdbx_description
1 polymer ?
#
loop_
_entity_poly.entity_id
_entity_poly.type
_entity_poly.pdbx_seq_one_letter_code
_entity_poly.pdbx_strand_id
1 'polypeptide(L)'
;MKILLLLQSRTRNITIDYLAEYFDVSRRTIFRDLRLLQNTEVPLTYEEGIGYGIMKGYNIPPLMFNPREVATVMVGLNFVKSQIDKEMVDDARAVELKIKSVVPVEIKQLMDVLSEKVILDPYTRSIAVSKSSGNWYTLANAIAQHKTVTFTYENKERILKPLIVVYYSDHWNVIGYSGKDDAVRSFRLEKIVDLEIPLGPGLSLEKTYTNDELIYRNDSVGTQIKLHLAAEKWNEFRKSCPAIILSHNTIDNRIVVTMEFDNLDYLNEWLLRFGTAIEITEPEDLKDMRNRLLEKMRA
;
A
#
# COMPACT_ATOMS: atom_id res chain seq x y z
N MET A 1 0.63 -2.78 -30.38
CA MET A 1 1.37 -2.78 -29.10
C MET A 1 0.66 -3.57 -27.99
N LYS A 2 -0.66 -3.39 -27.75
CA LYS A 2 -1.38 -4.14 -26.70
C LYS A 2 -1.33 -5.68 -26.85
N ILE A 3 -1.48 -6.20 -28.08
CA ILE A 3 -1.33 -7.65 -28.37
C ILE A 3 0.07 -8.14 -27.98
N LEU A 4 1.12 -7.39 -28.30
CA LEU A 4 2.50 -7.74 -27.99
C LEU A 4 2.72 -7.87 -26.47
N LEU A 5 2.27 -6.89 -25.70
CA LEU A 5 2.37 -6.90 -24.24
C LEU A 5 1.60 -8.07 -23.62
N LEU A 6 0.42 -8.38 -24.16
CA LEU A 6 -0.38 -9.52 -23.72
C LEU A 6 0.33 -10.85 -23.98
N LEU A 7 0.89 -11.03 -25.18
CA LEU A 7 1.69 -12.21 -25.53
C LEU A 7 2.96 -12.34 -24.68
N GLN A 8 3.58 -11.23 -24.25
CA GLN A 8 4.74 -11.25 -23.37
C GLN A 8 4.37 -11.58 -21.90
N SER A 9 3.23 -11.09 -21.43
CA SER A 9 2.76 -11.32 -20.05
C SER A 9 2.35 -12.76 -19.77
N ARG A 10 2.09 -13.55 -20.83
CA ARG A 10 1.62 -14.93 -20.73
C ARG A 10 2.75 -15.88 -21.11
N THR A 11 2.94 -16.91 -20.31
CA THR A 11 3.90 -17.99 -20.60
C THR A 11 3.42 -19.00 -21.63
N ARG A 12 2.14 -18.94 -22.03
CA ARG A 12 1.49 -19.84 -23.00
C ARG A 12 1.01 -19.08 -24.23
N ASN A 13 1.00 -19.76 -25.36
CA ASN A 13 0.44 -19.25 -26.61
C ASN A 13 -1.06 -18.93 -26.44
N ILE A 14 -1.54 -17.94 -27.17
CA ILE A 14 -2.90 -17.40 -27.09
C ILE A 14 -3.59 -17.54 -28.44
N THR A 15 -4.82 -18.06 -28.45
CA THR A 15 -5.60 -18.22 -29.68
C THR A 15 -6.08 -16.87 -30.21
N ILE A 16 -6.35 -16.81 -31.52
CA ILE A 16 -6.89 -15.62 -32.15
C ILE A 16 -8.29 -15.28 -31.61
N ASP A 17 -9.11 -16.30 -31.35
CA ASP A 17 -10.45 -16.09 -30.81
C ASP A 17 -10.39 -15.42 -29.44
N TYR A 18 -9.48 -15.85 -28.56
CA TYR A 18 -9.25 -15.18 -27.27
C TYR A 18 -8.77 -13.74 -27.45
N LEU A 19 -7.81 -13.49 -28.36
CA LEU A 19 -7.32 -12.13 -28.61
C LEU A 19 -8.44 -11.21 -29.13
N ALA A 20 -9.31 -11.72 -30.00
CA ALA A 20 -10.45 -10.99 -30.55
C ALA A 20 -11.46 -10.63 -29.45
N GLU A 21 -11.80 -11.58 -28.59
CA GLU A 21 -12.70 -11.38 -27.45
C GLU A 21 -12.10 -10.41 -26.41
N TYR A 22 -10.83 -10.62 -26.03
CA TYR A 22 -10.16 -9.80 -25.00
C TYR A 22 -10.05 -8.32 -25.39
N PHE A 23 -9.81 -8.03 -26.66
CA PHE A 23 -9.68 -6.65 -27.16
C PHE A 23 -10.97 -6.08 -27.74
N ASP A 24 -12.07 -6.84 -27.74
CA ASP A 24 -13.36 -6.48 -28.35
C ASP A 24 -13.23 -6.05 -29.82
N VAL A 25 -12.55 -6.88 -30.62
CA VAL A 25 -12.31 -6.62 -32.05
C VAL A 25 -12.47 -7.89 -32.89
N SER A 26 -12.60 -7.73 -34.21
CA SER A 26 -12.69 -8.88 -35.12
C SER A 26 -11.36 -9.64 -35.24
N ARG A 27 -11.44 -10.95 -35.53
CA ARG A 27 -10.27 -11.79 -35.88
C ARG A 27 -9.41 -11.20 -36.99
N ARG A 28 -10.04 -10.58 -38.00
CA ARG A 28 -9.34 -9.90 -39.11
C ARG A 28 -8.43 -8.79 -38.60
N THR A 29 -8.88 -8.05 -37.58
CA THR A 29 -8.10 -6.98 -36.93
C THR A 29 -6.89 -7.58 -36.21
N ILE A 30 -7.09 -8.65 -35.44
CA ILE A 30 -6.00 -9.36 -34.76
C ILE A 30 -4.97 -9.89 -35.75
N PHE A 31 -5.39 -10.55 -36.82
CA PHE A 31 -4.48 -11.03 -37.87
C PHE A 31 -3.67 -9.90 -38.52
N ARG A 32 -4.30 -8.77 -38.82
CA ARG A 32 -3.62 -7.60 -39.36
C ARG A 32 -2.58 -7.09 -38.37
N ASP A 33 -2.93 -6.96 -37.11
CA ASP A 33 -2.04 -6.42 -36.08
C ASP A 33 -0.88 -7.38 -35.76
N LEU A 34 -1.10 -8.70 -35.77
CA LEU A 34 -0.03 -9.70 -35.65
C LEU A 34 0.96 -9.64 -36.83
N ARG A 35 0.47 -9.44 -38.06
CA ARG A 35 1.34 -9.23 -39.23
C ARG A 35 2.17 -7.95 -39.11
N LEU A 36 1.57 -6.87 -38.61
CA LEU A 36 2.31 -5.63 -38.35
C LEU A 36 3.43 -5.86 -37.33
N LEU A 37 3.20 -6.66 -36.28
CA LEU A 37 4.23 -7.02 -35.31
C LEU A 37 5.36 -7.83 -35.94
N GLN A 38 5.06 -8.82 -36.79
CA GLN A 38 6.08 -9.59 -37.53
C GLN A 38 6.93 -8.68 -38.43
N ASN A 39 6.32 -7.69 -39.07
CA ASN A 39 7.02 -6.72 -39.91
C ASN A 39 7.93 -5.76 -39.12
N THR A 40 7.77 -5.68 -37.79
CA THR A 40 8.60 -4.89 -36.88
C THR A 40 9.67 -5.73 -36.17
N GLU A 41 10.10 -6.83 -36.79
CA GLU A 41 11.13 -7.76 -36.27
C GLU A 41 10.79 -8.41 -34.92
N VAL A 42 9.52 -8.40 -34.50
CA VAL A 42 9.09 -9.17 -33.33
C VAL A 42 9.05 -10.66 -33.71
N PRO A 43 9.79 -11.55 -33.01
CA PRO A 43 9.82 -12.98 -33.28
C PRO A 43 8.57 -13.64 -32.69
N LEU A 44 7.44 -13.48 -33.37
CA LEU A 44 6.21 -14.19 -33.03
C LEU A 44 6.38 -15.69 -33.34
N THR A 45 5.96 -16.52 -32.39
CA THR A 45 5.79 -17.96 -32.59
C THR A 45 4.33 -18.27 -32.88
N TYR A 46 4.08 -19.28 -33.71
CA TYR A 46 2.73 -19.81 -33.94
C TYR A 46 2.76 -21.33 -33.83
N GLU A 47 1.82 -21.87 -33.08
CA GLU A 47 1.63 -23.31 -32.93
C GLU A 47 0.17 -23.65 -33.26
N GLU A 48 -0.01 -24.54 -34.23
CA GLU A 48 -1.34 -24.91 -34.74
C GLU A 48 -2.19 -25.51 -33.61
N GLY A 49 -3.43 -25.03 -33.48
CA GLY A 49 -4.35 -25.44 -32.41
C GLY A 49 -4.08 -24.81 -31.02
N ILE A 50 -2.93 -24.15 -30.81
CA ILE A 50 -2.55 -23.54 -29.52
C ILE A 50 -2.54 -22.00 -29.62
N GLY A 51 -2.06 -21.44 -30.74
CA GLY A 51 -2.14 -20.01 -31.04
C GLY A 51 -0.79 -19.31 -31.16
N TYR A 52 -0.77 -18.01 -30.89
CA TYR A 52 0.40 -17.14 -31.06
C TYR A 52 1.14 -16.92 -29.75
N GLY A 53 2.47 -16.77 -29.83
CA GLY A 53 3.36 -16.45 -28.71
C GLY A 53 4.53 -15.58 -29.15
N ILE A 54 5.49 -15.39 -28.26
CA ILE A 54 6.77 -14.72 -28.53
C ILE A 54 7.89 -15.71 -28.24
N MET A 55 8.93 -15.71 -29.06
CA MET A 55 10.12 -16.53 -28.85
C MET A 55 10.70 -16.32 -27.43
N LYS A 56 10.89 -17.41 -26.70
CA LYS A 56 11.47 -17.37 -25.35
C LYS A 56 12.84 -16.68 -25.37
N GLY A 57 13.05 -15.73 -24.46
CA GLY A 57 14.29 -14.96 -24.37
C GLY A 57 14.35 -13.70 -25.25
N TYR A 58 13.32 -13.45 -26.07
CA TYR A 58 13.21 -12.16 -26.77
C TYR A 58 12.79 -11.05 -25.80
N ASN A 59 13.68 -10.08 -25.60
CA ASN A 59 13.40 -8.87 -24.85
C ASN A 59 12.98 -7.75 -25.80
N ILE A 60 11.69 -7.40 -25.76
CA ILE A 60 11.16 -6.25 -26.50
C ILE A 60 11.85 -4.96 -25.98
N PRO A 61 12.12 -3.97 -26.86
CA PRO A 61 12.66 -2.66 -26.47
C PRO A 61 11.89 -2.01 -25.29
N PRO A 62 12.51 -1.08 -24.54
CA PRO A 62 11.98 -0.54 -23.30
C PRO A 62 10.52 -0.12 -23.43
N LEU A 63 9.72 -0.41 -22.40
CA LEU A 63 8.30 -0.05 -22.32
C LEU A 63 8.09 1.37 -22.84
N MET A 64 7.37 1.49 -23.95
CA MET A 64 7.04 2.77 -24.55
C MET A 64 5.96 3.43 -23.69
N PHE A 65 6.37 4.25 -22.73
CA PHE A 65 5.44 5.07 -21.97
C PHE A 65 4.95 6.24 -22.81
N ASN A 66 3.64 6.45 -22.85
CA ASN A 66 3.11 7.74 -23.27
C ASN A 66 3.22 8.78 -22.12
N PRO A 67 3.06 10.09 -22.40
CA PRO A 67 3.19 11.13 -21.38
C PRO A 67 2.29 10.92 -20.15
N ARG A 68 1.07 10.40 -20.34
CA ARG A 68 0.10 10.16 -19.25
C ARG A 68 0.50 8.96 -18.38
N GLU A 69 1.05 7.92 -18.99
CA GLU A 69 1.55 6.74 -18.27
C GLU A 69 2.78 7.11 -17.42
N VAL A 70 3.73 7.86 -17.98
CA VAL A 70 4.86 8.40 -17.21
C VAL A 70 4.38 9.31 -16.09
N ALA A 71 3.42 10.21 -16.35
CA ALA A 71 2.88 11.06 -15.30
C ALA A 71 2.28 10.24 -14.14
N THR A 72 1.57 9.16 -14.46
CA THR A 72 1.02 8.22 -13.47
C THR A 72 2.13 7.55 -12.64
N VAL A 73 3.19 7.07 -13.29
CA VAL A 73 4.35 6.48 -12.60
C VAL A 73 5.03 7.52 -11.71
N MET A 74 5.20 8.75 -12.19
CA MET A 74 5.80 9.84 -11.42
C MET A 74 4.98 10.21 -10.20
N VAL A 75 3.64 10.14 -10.25
CA VAL A 75 2.79 10.29 -9.05
C VAL A 75 3.13 9.21 -8.02
N GLY A 76 3.18 7.94 -8.43
CA GLY A 76 3.56 6.85 -7.52
C GLY A 76 4.97 7.03 -6.94
N LEU A 77 5.96 7.36 -7.77
CA LEU A 77 7.33 7.60 -7.32
C LEU A 77 7.45 8.81 -6.39
N ASN A 78 6.73 9.90 -6.66
CA ASN A 78 6.72 11.07 -5.78
C ASN A 78 6.07 10.76 -4.44
N PHE A 79 5.05 9.90 -4.41
CA PHE A 79 4.45 9.43 -3.16
C PHE A 79 5.46 8.60 -2.37
N VAL A 80 6.15 7.66 -3.00
CA VAL A 80 7.18 6.85 -2.33
C VAL A 80 8.36 7.71 -1.85
N LYS A 81 8.78 8.70 -2.65
CA LYS A 81 9.84 9.65 -2.27
C LYS A 81 9.45 10.60 -1.13
N SER A 82 8.16 10.72 -0.78
CA SER A 82 7.71 11.51 0.38
C SER A 82 7.63 10.69 1.68
N GLN A 83 7.92 9.39 1.64
CA GLN A 83 7.84 8.49 2.79
C GLN A 83 9.07 8.62 3.71
N ILE A 84 8.93 8.11 4.94
CA ILE A 84 9.97 8.16 5.98
C ILE A 84 10.99 7.01 5.84
N ASP A 85 10.57 5.88 5.25
CA ASP A 85 11.44 4.72 5.02
C ASP A 85 12.51 5.07 3.97
N LYS A 86 13.78 5.04 4.40
CA LYS A 86 14.90 5.44 3.54
C LYS A 86 15.09 4.51 2.34
N GLU A 87 14.93 3.20 2.53
CA GLU A 87 15.15 2.21 1.47
C GLU A 87 14.10 2.38 0.38
N MET A 88 12.83 2.59 0.74
CA MET A 88 11.77 2.92 -0.22
C MET A 88 12.12 4.16 -1.06
N VAL A 89 12.58 5.22 -0.40
CA VAL A 89 12.92 6.49 -1.07
C VAL A 89 14.09 6.29 -2.05
N ASP A 90 15.12 5.56 -1.64
CA ASP A 90 16.30 5.30 -2.47
C ASP A 90 15.98 4.37 -3.65
N ASP A 91 15.14 3.34 -3.44
CA ASP A 91 14.61 2.48 -4.51
C ASP A 91 13.80 3.29 -5.52
N ALA A 92 12.93 4.19 -5.06
CA ALA A 92 12.13 5.03 -5.94
C ALA A 92 12.99 5.97 -6.79
N ARG A 93 14.05 6.55 -6.21
CA ARG A 93 15.04 7.36 -6.95
C ARG A 93 15.78 6.52 -7.99
N ALA A 94 16.18 5.30 -7.64
CA ALA A 94 16.86 4.40 -8.56
C ALA A 94 15.95 3.98 -9.73
N VAL A 95 14.67 3.71 -9.47
CA VAL A 95 13.68 3.42 -10.52
C VAL A 95 13.48 4.63 -11.42
N GLU A 96 13.31 5.83 -10.85
CA GLU A 96 13.17 7.06 -11.64
C GLU A 96 14.37 7.26 -12.58
N LEU A 97 15.60 7.08 -12.07
CA LEU A 97 16.81 7.21 -12.87
C LEU A 97 16.87 6.18 -14.00
N LYS A 98 16.50 4.92 -13.73
CA LYS A 98 16.43 3.86 -14.74
C LYS A 98 15.41 4.19 -15.84
N ILE A 99 14.22 4.67 -15.48
CA ILE A 99 13.22 5.09 -16.46
C ILE A 99 13.74 6.26 -17.30
N LYS A 100 14.31 7.30 -16.66
CA LYS A 100 14.91 8.45 -17.34
C LYS A 100 16.02 8.06 -18.33
N SER A 101 16.70 6.95 -18.11
CA SER A 101 17.80 6.49 -18.98
C SER A 101 17.33 5.85 -20.29
N VAL A 102 16.06 5.43 -20.38
CA VAL A 102 15.53 4.67 -21.53
C VAL A 102 14.38 5.36 -22.26
N VAL A 103 13.89 6.50 -21.77
CA VAL A 103 12.77 7.25 -22.38
C VAL A 103 13.27 8.38 -23.31
N PRO A 104 12.44 8.81 -24.29
CA PRO A 104 12.73 9.97 -25.12
C PRO A 104 12.91 11.27 -24.33
N VAL A 105 13.56 12.26 -24.95
CA VAL A 105 13.90 13.54 -24.30
C VAL A 105 12.67 14.32 -23.83
N GLU A 106 11.57 14.27 -24.57
CA GLU A 106 10.31 14.97 -24.25
C GLU A 106 9.69 14.39 -22.97
N ILE A 107 9.74 13.06 -22.83
CA ILE A 107 9.24 12.36 -21.64
C ILE A 107 10.15 12.65 -20.45
N LYS A 108 11.47 12.67 -20.66
CA LYS A 108 12.43 13.01 -19.60
C LYS A 108 12.19 14.42 -19.04
N GLN A 109 11.97 15.42 -19.92
CA GLN A 109 11.63 16.79 -19.50
C GLN A 109 10.35 16.84 -18.68
N LEU A 110 9.31 16.09 -19.09
CA LEU A 110 8.09 15.96 -18.31
C LEU A 110 8.36 15.36 -16.92
N MET A 111 9.17 14.29 -16.84
CA MET A 111 9.55 13.69 -15.56
C MET A 111 10.28 14.67 -14.64
N ASP A 112 11.19 15.49 -15.17
CA ASP A 112 11.92 16.49 -14.40
C ASP A 112 10.97 17.53 -13.80
N VAL A 113 10.04 18.06 -14.60
CA VAL A 113 9.01 18.99 -14.11
C VAL A 113 8.13 18.34 -13.05
N LEU A 114 7.65 17.11 -13.28
CA LEU A 114 6.78 16.42 -12.33
C LEU A 114 7.50 16.07 -11.03
N SER A 115 8.78 15.70 -11.07
CA SER A 115 9.56 15.41 -9.86
C SER A 115 9.73 16.65 -8.96
N GLU A 116 9.77 17.85 -9.54
CA GLU A 116 9.97 19.09 -8.78
C GLU A 116 8.64 19.74 -8.38
N LYS A 117 7.65 19.76 -9.29
CA LYS A 117 6.44 20.58 -9.16
C LYS A 117 5.21 19.83 -8.64
N VAL A 118 5.26 18.50 -8.51
CA VAL A 118 4.14 17.70 -7.97
C VAL A 118 4.48 17.22 -6.57
N ILE A 119 3.92 17.88 -5.57
CA ILE A 119 4.01 17.51 -4.16
C ILE A 119 2.71 16.82 -3.76
N LEU A 120 2.80 15.59 -3.26
CA LEU A 120 1.62 14.79 -2.89
C LEU A 120 1.29 14.89 -1.40
N ASP A 121 2.31 15.03 -0.56
CA ASP A 121 2.13 15.27 0.86
C ASP A 121 3.22 16.22 1.38
N PRO A 122 2.88 17.50 1.63
CA PRO A 122 3.83 18.47 2.17
C PRO A 122 4.15 18.23 3.65
N TYR A 123 3.31 17.49 4.38
CA TYR A 123 3.43 17.32 5.83
C TYR A 123 4.35 16.17 6.21
N THR A 124 4.28 15.01 5.53
CA THR A 124 5.28 13.93 5.74
C THR A 124 6.69 14.41 5.41
N ARG A 125 6.86 15.25 4.38
CA ARG A 125 8.17 15.81 4.00
C ARG A 125 8.81 16.68 5.08
N SER A 126 8.00 17.36 5.90
CA SER A 126 8.48 18.24 6.97
C SER A 126 8.86 17.52 8.26
N ILE A 127 8.38 16.29 8.45
CA ILE A 127 8.53 15.50 9.69
C ILE A 127 9.60 14.39 9.54
N ALA A 128 9.96 14.04 8.30
CA ALA A 128 10.82 12.90 8.01
C ALA A 128 12.30 13.09 8.41
N VAL A 129 12.68 12.59 9.57
CA VAL A 129 14.03 12.04 9.76
C VAL A 129 14.00 10.64 9.18
N SER A 130 14.58 10.44 7.99
CA SER A 130 14.59 9.13 7.33
C SER A 130 15.25 8.10 8.25
N LYS A 131 14.53 7.05 8.62
CA LYS A 131 15.08 5.94 9.41
C LYS A 131 15.32 4.74 8.51
N SER A 132 16.41 4.02 8.76
CA SER A 132 16.77 2.77 8.07
C SER A 132 16.04 1.54 8.63
N SER A 133 14.98 1.75 9.41
CA SER A 133 14.21 0.71 10.11
C SER A 133 13.04 0.22 9.26
N GLY A 134 12.64 -1.04 9.43
CA GLY A 134 11.39 -1.57 8.88
C GLY A 134 11.47 -2.34 7.56
N ASN A 135 12.55 -2.18 6.78
CA ASN A 135 12.85 -2.87 5.50
C ASN A 135 11.60 -3.47 4.81
N TRP A 136 10.82 -2.57 4.19
CA TRP A 136 9.54 -2.90 3.55
C TRP A 136 9.67 -4.06 2.55
N TYR A 137 10.81 -4.12 1.82
CA TYR A 137 11.05 -5.10 0.78
C TYR A 137 11.16 -6.51 1.36
N THR A 138 11.86 -6.66 2.48
CA THR A 138 11.99 -7.94 3.19
C THR A 138 10.62 -8.44 3.64
N LEU A 139 9.77 -7.56 4.18
CA LEU A 139 8.41 -7.90 4.59
C LEU A 139 7.53 -8.28 3.39
N ALA A 140 7.56 -7.49 2.31
CA ALA A 140 6.81 -7.78 1.09
C ALA A 140 7.25 -9.11 0.45
N ASN A 141 8.56 -9.38 0.43
CA ASN A 141 9.13 -10.62 -0.06
C ASN A 141 8.76 -11.81 0.84
N ALA A 142 8.76 -11.63 2.17
CA ALA A 142 8.31 -12.65 3.11
C ALA A 142 6.83 -13.01 2.90
N ILE A 143 5.97 -12.02 2.65
CA ILE A 143 4.55 -12.23 2.29
C ILE A 143 4.46 -13.06 0.99
N ALA A 144 5.16 -12.64 -0.05
CA ALA A 144 5.13 -13.31 -1.36
C ALA A 144 5.65 -14.76 -1.31
N GLN A 145 6.59 -15.05 -0.41
CA GLN A 145 7.17 -16.38 -0.22
C GLN A 145 6.49 -17.19 0.90
N HIS A 146 5.44 -16.67 1.54
CA HIS A 146 4.80 -17.26 2.72
C HIS A 146 5.80 -17.62 3.83
N LYS A 147 6.76 -16.73 4.10
CA LYS A 147 7.80 -16.93 5.12
C LYS A 147 7.52 -16.12 6.38
N THR A 148 7.86 -16.70 7.52
CA THR A 148 7.92 -16.00 8.81
C THR A 148 9.05 -14.98 8.81
N VAL A 149 8.89 -13.92 9.60
CA VAL A 149 9.96 -12.97 9.94
C VAL A 149 10.17 -12.91 11.45
N THR A 150 11.40 -12.64 11.86
CA THR A 150 11.80 -12.34 13.23
C THR A 150 12.30 -10.91 13.30
N PHE A 151 11.96 -10.19 14.37
CA PHE A 151 12.45 -8.82 14.58
C PHE A 151 12.34 -8.41 16.04
N THR A 152 13.02 -7.33 16.39
CA THR A 152 12.87 -6.65 17.68
C THR A 152 11.89 -5.49 17.54
N TYR A 153 10.93 -5.41 18.47
CA TYR A 153 9.96 -4.33 18.56
C TYR A 153 9.79 -3.90 20.00
N GLU A 154 10.08 -2.64 20.31
CA GLU A 154 10.00 -2.08 21.68
C GLU A 154 10.76 -2.96 22.70
N ASN A 155 11.99 -3.34 22.35
CA ASN A 155 12.90 -4.19 23.15
C ASN A 155 12.38 -5.61 23.40
N LYS A 156 11.45 -6.10 22.60
CA LYS A 156 10.97 -7.49 22.66
C LYS A 156 11.13 -8.16 21.32
N GLU A 157 11.64 -9.38 21.33
CA GLU A 157 11.64 -10.22 20.15
C GLU A 157 10.21 -10.58 19.73
N ARG A 158 9.99 -10.60 18.43
CA ARG A 158 8.74 -10.90 17.77
C ARG A 158 8.98 -11.87 16.65
N ILE A 159 8.03 -12.79 16.51
CA ILE A 159 7.90 -13.68 15.38
C ILE A 159 6.58 -13.29 14.72
N LEU A 160 6.60 -13.11 13.40
CA LEU A 160 5.43 -12.71 12.63
C LEU A 160 5.30 -13.55 11.38
N LYS A 161 4.09 -14.01 11.10
CA LYS A 161 3.66 -14.56 9.82
C LYS A 161 3.00 -13.42 9.03
N PRO A 162 3.74 -12.64 8.23
CA PRO A 162 3.21 -11.42 7.63
C PRO A 162 2.18 -11.76 6.55
N LEU A 163 1.12 -10.96 6.49
CA LEU A 163 0.00 -11.14 5.55
C LEU A 163 -0.11 -9.94 4.60
N ILE A 164 0.05 -8.72 5.13
CA ILE A 164 -0.07 -7.49 4.35
C ILE A 164 0.85 -6.40 4.90
N VAL A 165 1.35 -5.56 4.01
CA VAL A 165 1.97 -4.26 4.33
C VAL A 165 0.99 -3.17 3.92
N VAL A 166 0.66 -2.28 4.85
CA VAL A 166 -0.34 -1.22 4.66
C VAL A 166 0.25 0.13 5.05
N TYR A 167 -0.03 1.15 4.23
CA TYR A 167 0.23 2.54 4.61
C TYR A 167 -1.05 3.11 5.23
N TYR A 168 -1.00 3.41 6.53
CA TYR A 168 -1.96 4.34 7.12
C TYR A 168 -1.47 5.76 6.84
N SER A 169 -2.36 6.74 6.92
CA SER A 169 -2.20 8.17 6.61
C SER A 169 -0.79 8.79 6.69
N ASP A 170 0.02 8.35 7.64
CA ASP A 170 1.33 8.87 8.02
C ASP A 170 2.43 7.79 8.18
N HIS A 171 2.10 6.49 8.25
CA HIS A 171 3.07 5.45 8.56
C HIS A 171 2.74 4.07 7.98
N TRP A 172 3.79 3.31 7.68
CA TRP A 172 3.68 1.93 7.21
C TRP A 172 3.57 0.94 8.36
N ASN A 173 2.72 -0.06 8.20
CA ASN A 173 2.59 -1.20 9.10
C ASN A 173 2.68 -2.52 8.35
N VAL A 174 3.14 -3.54 9.06
CA VAL A 174 2.95 -4.93 8.66
C VAL A 174 1.97 -5.58 9.60
N ILE A 175 1.05 -6.34 9.02
CA ILE A 175 0.00 -7.04 9.72
C ILE A 175 0.15 -8.53 9.48
N GLY A 176 0.03 -9.33 10.53
CA GLY A 176 0.13 -10.79 10.44
C GLY A 176 0.01 -11.50 11.77
N TYR A 177 0.11 -12.82 11.76
CA TYR A 177 0.00 -13.61 13.00
C TYR A 177 1.27 -13.51 13.82
N SER A 178 1.14 -13.19 15.09
CA SER A 178 2.28 -13.10 16.00
C SER A 178 1.94 -13.64 17.38
N GLY A 179 2.82 -14.47 17.90
CA GLY A 179 2.66 -15.13 19.20
C GLY A 179 2.34 -16.62 19.07
N LYS A 180 2.06 -17.26 20.20
CA LYS A 180 1.70 -18.69 20.28
C LYS A 180 0.22 -18.94 20.03
N ASP A 181 -0.59 -17.91 20.21
CA ASP A 181 -2.03 -17.86 19.98
C ASP A 181 -2.39 -17.60 18.52
N ASP A 182 -1.40 -17.34 17.65
CA ASP A 182 -1.60 -16.89 16.27
C ASP A 182 -2.65 -15.77 16.21
N ALA A 183 -2.58 -14.81 17.16
CA ALA A 183 -3.39 -13.61 17.10
C ALA A 183 -2.84 -12.69 16.01
N VAL A 184 -3.73 -12.04 15.26
CA VAL A 184 -3.31 -11.09 14.23
C VAL A 184 -2.94 -9.77 14.88
N ARG A 185 -1.74 -9.27 14.58
CA ARG A 185 -1.16 -8.06 15.15
C ARG A 185 -0.61 -7.14 14.07
N SER A 186 -0.62 -5.84 14.37
CA SER A 186 -0.07 -4.78 13.54
C SER A 186 1.21 -4.21 14.15
N PHE A 187 2.24 -3.99 13.34
CA PHE A 187 3.52 -3.44 13.77
C PHE A 187 3.98 -2.32 12.84
N ARG A 188 4.31 -1.16 13.40
CA ARG A 188 4.84 -0.03 12.64
C ARG A 188 6.25 -0.32 12.13
N LEU A 189 6.49 -0.15 10.83
CA LEU A 189 7.79 -0.43 10.21
C LEU A 189 8.91 0.39 10.85
N GLU A 190 8.65 1.65 11.18
CA GLU A 190 9.62 2.56 11.82
C GLU A 190 10.13 2.11 13.21
N LYS A 191 9.43 1.18 13.85
CA LYS A 191 9.77 0.64 15.18
C LYS A 191 10.40 -0.76 15.10
N ILE A 192 10.45 -1.36 13.91
CA ILE A 192 11.04 -2.67 13.66
C ILE A 192 12.55 -2.52 13.48
N VAL A 193 13.31 -3.25 14.30
CA VAL A 193 14.77 -3.37 14.19
C VAL A 193 15.18 -4.84 14.14
N ASP A 194 16.38 -5.12 13.61
CA ASP A 194 16.92 -6.49 13.48
C ASP A 194 15.97 -7.46 12.74
N LEU A 195 15.37 -7.00 11.63
CA LEU A 195 14.45 -7.79 10.83
C LEU A 195 15.20 -8.88 10.04
N GLU A 196 14.78 -10.12 10.22
CA GLU A 196 15.34 -11.28 9.52
C GLU A 196 14.25 -12.25 9.05
N ILE A 197 14.55 -12.98 7.96
CA ILE A 197 13.77 -14.13 7.51
C ILE A 197 14.53 -15.38 7.95
N PRO A 198 14.11 -16.09 9.00
CA PRO A 198 14.79 -17.29 9.45
C PRO A 198 14.78 -18.39 8.39
N LEU A 199 15.84 -19.20 8.39
CA LEU A 199 15.94 -20.40 7.56
C LEU A 199 14.99 -21.47 8.12
N GLY A 200 13.91 -21.76 7.41
CA GLY A 200 12.92 -22.76 7.81
C GLY A 200 11.86 -23.00 6.74
N PRO A 201 11.02 -24.04 6.89
CA PRO A 201 9.93 -24.31 5.95
C PRO A 201 8.95 -23.12 5.94
N GLY A 202 8.43 -22.81 4.76
CA GLY A 202 7.36 -21.82 4.59
C GLY A 202 6.10 -22.21 5.36
N LEU A 203 5.26 -21.23 5.63
CA LEU A 203 4.04 -21.41 6.42
C LEU A 203 2.89 -21.90 5.55
N SER A 204 2.04 -22.75 6.14
CA SER A 204 0.67 -22.95 5.65
C SER A 204 -0.23 -21.97 6.38
N LEU A 205 -0.95 -21.13 5.62
CA LEU A 205 -1.99 -20.28 6.17
C LEU A 205 -3.25 -21.14 6.39
N GLU A 206 -3.66 -21.34 7.64
CA GLU A 206 -4.85 -22.14 7.97
C GLU A 206 -6.16 -21.38 7.72
N LYS A 207 -6.11 -20.04 7.75
CA LYS A 207 -7.24 -19.14 7.49
C LYS A 207 -6.88 -18.09 6.45
N THR A 208 -7.83 -17.83 5.55
CA THR A 208 -7.76 -16.75 4.57
C THR A 208 -8.57 -15.57 5.08
N TYR A 209 -7.94 -14.39 5.13
CA TYR A 209 -8.59 -13.12 5.47
C TYR A 209 -8.69 -12.27 4.22
N THR A 210 -9.74 -11.46 4.13
CA THR A 210 -9.77 -10.34 3.18
C THR A 210 -8.86 -9.21 3.67
N ASN A 211 -8.40 -8.35 2.75
CA ASN A 211 -7.60 -7.19 3.14
C ASN A 211 -8.37 -6.28 4.11
N ASP A 212 -9.67 -6.10 3.90
CA ASP A 212 -10.50 -5.28 4.79
C ASP A 212 -10.61 -5.88 6.20
N GLU A 213 -10.65 -7.20 6.32
CA GLU A 213 -10.61 -7.87 7.63
C GLU A 213 -9.27 -7.65 8.34
N LEU A 214 -8.15 -7.70 7.62
CA LEU A 214 -6.84 -7.45 8.22
C LEU A 214 -6.64 -5.99 8.61
N ILE A 215 -7.12 -5.06 7.78
CA ILE A 215 -6.92 -3.62 7.99
C ILE A 215 -7.87 -3.07 9.05
N TYR A 216 -9.11 -3.56 9.09
CA TYR A 216 -10.18 -2.99 9.92
C TYR A 216 -10.81 -3.95 10.93
N ARG A 217 -10.42 -5.23 10.99
CA ARG A 217 -11.07 -6.23 11.88
C ARG A 217 -10.09 -7.14 12.61
N ASN A 218 -8.81 -6.77 12.73
CA ASN A 218 -7.90 -7.63 13.44
C ASN A 218 -8.12 -7.60 14.94
N ASP A 219 -8.34 -8.80 15.49
CA ASP A 219 -8.46 -9.17 16.91
C ASP A 219 -7.23 -8.80 17.78
N SER A 220 -6.37 -7.88 17.33
CA SER A 220 -5.59 -7.05 18.25
C SER A 220 -6.61 -6.35 19.12
N VAL A 221 -6.79 -6.78 20.38
CA VAL A 221 -7.70 -6.16 21.36
C VAL A 221 -7.65 -4.65 21.20
N GLY A 222 -8.56 -4.10 20.40
CA GLY A 222 -8.56 -2.69 20.13
C GLY A 222 -8.93 -2.05 21.45
N THR A 223 -8.33 -0.93 21.76
CA THR A 223 -8.72 -0.29 23.01
C THR A 223 -10.12 0.23 22.79
N GLN A 224 -11.07 -0.24 23.60
CA GLN A 224 -12.43 0.26 23.51
C GLN A 224 -12.42 1.73 23.92
N ILE A 225 -12.82 2.60 23.01
CA ILE A 225 -12.91 4.03 23.22
C ILE A 225 -14.38 4.39 23.38
N LYS A 226 -14.67 5.14 24.43
CA LYS A 226 -15.96 5.79 24.60
C LYS A 226 -15.76 7.29 24.56
N LEU A 227 -16.65 7.96 23.86
CA LEU A 227 -16.65 9.42 23.77
C LEU A 227 -18.05 9.98 23.61
N HIS A 228 -18.20 11.24 23.97
CA HIS A 228 -19.39 12.02 23.67
C HIS A 228 -19.08 13.02 22.56
N LEU A 229 -19.90 12.99 21.51
CA LEU A 229 -19.81 13.87 20.36
C LEU A 229 -21.04 14.79 20.29
N ALA A 230 -20.88 16.07 19.95
CA ALA A 230 -22.03 16.93 19.66
C ALA A 230 -22.85 16.38 18.48
N ALA A 231 -24.18 16.31 18.60
CA ALA A 231 -25.04 15.66 17.60
C ALA A 231 -24.88 16.25 16.18
N GLU A 232 -24.63 17.55 16.06
CA GLU A 232 -24.39 18.25 14.79
C GLU A 232 -23.15 17.74 14.03
N LYS A 233 -22.16 17.16 14.73
CA LYS A 233 -20.92 16.65 14.14
C LYS A 233 -20.99 15.17 13.75
N TRP A 234 -22.08 14.47 14.06
CA TRP A 234 -22.21 13.03 13.83
C TRP A 234 -21.99 12.61 12.37
N ASN A 235 -22.59 13.31 11.43
CA ASN A 235 -22.50 12.96 10.02
C ASN A 235 -21.07 13.11 9.47
N GLU A 236 -20.34 14.13 9.92
CA GLU A 236 -18.94 14.36 9.57
C GLU A 236 -18.04 13.29 10.22
N PHE A 237 -18.27 13.01 11.50
CA PHE A 237 -17.55 12.01 12.27
C PHE A 237 -17.69 10.62 11.65
N ARG A 238 -18.93 10.13 11.45
CA ARG A 238 -19.19 8.78 10.94
C ARG A 238 -18.58 8.54 9.55
N LYS A 239 -18.54 9.55 8.67
CA LYS A 239 -17.99 9.43 7.32
C LYS A 239 -16.48 9.27 7.29
N SER A 240 -15.79 9.84 8.28
CA SER A 240 -14.32 9.94 8.31
C SER A 240 -13.69 9.21 9.50
N CYS A 241 -14.51 8.53 10.30
CA CYS A 241 -14.09 7.81 11.51
C CYS A 241 -13.12 6.69 11.13
N PRO A 242 -11.88 6.71 11.63
CA PRO A 242 -10.90 5.66 11.35
C PRO A 242 -11.17 4.40 12.18
N ALA A 243 -12.02 4.49 13.21
CA ALA A 243 -12.34 3.43 14.15
C ALA A 243 -13.61 2.67 13.78
N ILE A 244 -13.71 1.41 14.23
CA ILE A 244 -14.93 0.62 14.14
C ILE A 244 -15.93 1.16 15.16
N ILE A 245 -17.08 1.65 14.72
CA ILE A 245 -18.14 2.07 15.64
C ILE A 245 -18.91 0.83 16.09
N LEU A 246 -18.74 0.42 17.34
CA LEU A 246 -19.42 -0.72 17.96
C LEU A 246 -20.88 -0.39 18.28
N SER A 247 -21.12 0.81 18.83
CA SER A 247 -22.47 1.30 19.10
C SER A 247 -22.50 2.82 19.17
N HIS A 248 -23.69 3.39 18.99
CA HIS A 248 -23.92 4.80 19.25
C HIS A 248 -25.33 5.01 19.78
N ASN A 249 -25.50 5.94 20.72
CA ASN A 249 -26.79 6.33 21.27
C ASN A 249 -26.85 7.85 21.40
N THR A 250 -28.03 8.43 21.25
CA THR A 250 -28.23 9.87 21.44
C THR A 250 -28.75 10.11 22.86
N ILE A 251 -28.05 10.94 23.63
CA ILE A 251 -28.39 11.34 25.00
C ILE A 251 -28.15 12.84 25.10
N ASP A 252 -29.17 13.62 25.50
CA ASP A 252 -29.08 15.06 25.78
C ASP A 252 -28.31 15.88 24.71
N ASN A 253 -28.73 15.74 23.45
CA ASN A 253 -28.14 16.43 22.29
C ASN A 253 -26.64 16.10 22.02
N ARG A 254 -26.13 15.03 22.63
CA ARG A 254 -24.84 14.41 22.33
C ARG A 254 -25.03 12.99 21.85
N ILE A 255 -24.08 12.49 21.08
CA ILE A 255 -24.00 11.10 20.68
C ILE A 255 -22.89 10.44 21.49
N VAL A 256 -23.28 9.47 22.29
CA VAL A 256 -22.36 8.56 22.98
C VAL A 256 -21.92 7.52 21.97
N VAL A 257 -20.65 7.53 21.60
CA VAL A 257 -20.07 6.61 20.64
C VAL A 257 -19.18 5.64 21.39
N THR A 258 -19.40 4.35 21.20
CA THR A 258 -18.45 3.31 21.58
C THR A 258 -17.81 2.80 20.31
N MET A 259 -16.49 2.84 20.26
CA MET A 259 -15.71 2.42 19.10
C MET A 259 -14.46 1.67 19.53
N GLU A 260 -13.86 0.98 18.57
CA GLU A 260 -12.66 0.18 18.79
C GLU A 260 -11.58 0.63 17.79
N PHE A 261 -10.39 0.88 18.33
CA PHE A 261 -9.24 1.29 17.55
C PHE A 261 -7.94 0.88 18.23
N ASP A 262 -6.94 0.55 17.44
CA ASP A 262 -5.64 0.02 17.88
C ASP A 262 -4.59 1.13 18.06
N ASN A 263 -4.69 2.22 17.29
CA ASN A 263 -3.70 3.29 17.29
C ASN A 263 -4.19 4.57 18.01
N LEU A 264 -4.05 4.58 19.34
CA LEU A 264 -4.52 5.70 20.18
C LEU A 264 -3.83 7.03 19.88
N ASP A 265 -2.55 7.05 19.48
CA ASP A 265 -1.84 8.29 19.11
C ASP A 265 -2.49 8.96 17.89
N TYR A 266 -2.66 8.19 16.81
CA TYR A 266 -3.30 8.69 15.59
C TYR A 266 -4.75 9.11 15.86
N LEU A 267 -5.49 8.28 16.61
CA LEU A 267 -6.85 8.61 16.98
C LEU A 267 -6.90 9.91 17.78
N ASN A 268 -6.00 10.10 18.75
CA ASN A 268 -5.96 11.31 19.56
C ASN A 268 -5.78 12.56 18.68
N GLU A 269 -4.85 12.53 17.74
CA GLU A 269 -4.64 13.63 16.78
C GLU A 269 -5.83 13.82 15.86
N TRP A 270 -6.38 12.74 15.31
CA TRP A 270 -7.55 12.79 14.45
C TRP A 270 -8.74 13.42 15.16
N LEU A 271 -9.00 13.05 16.42
CA LEU A 271 -10.10 13.56 17.24
C LEU A 271 -9.95 15.07 17.55
N LEU A 272 -8.73 15.66 17.48
CA LEU A 272 -8.56 17.12 17.69
C LEU A 272 -9.29 17.96 16.65
N ARG A 273 -9.53 17.44 15.45
CA ARG A 273 -10.26 18.17 14.40
C ARG A 273 -11.67 18.58 14.81
N PHE A 274 -12.24 17.88 15.79
CA PHE A 274 -13.57 18.18 16.33
C PHE A 274 -13.53 19.17 17.52
N GLY A 275 -12.34 19.56 17.98
CA GLY A 275 -12.16 20.55 19.04
C GLY A 275 -12.99 20.23 20.28
N THR A 276 -13.80 21.20 20.72
CA THR A 276 -14.69 21.09 21.89
C THR A 276 -15.96 20.26 21.63
N ALA A 277 -16.23 19.87 20.38
CA ALA A 277 -17.39 19.05 20.05
C ALA A 277 -17.22 17.59 20.51
N ILE A 278 -16.02 17.20 20.95
CA ILE A 278 -15.72 15.84 21.38
C ILE A 278 -15.17 15.82 22.80
N GLU A 279 -15.59 14.82 23.56
CA GLU A 279 -15.13 14.57 24.92
C GLU A 279 -14.82 13.08 25.04
N ILE A 280 -13.57 12.74 25.32
CA ILE A 280 -13.12 11.35 25.50
C ILE A 280 -13.48 10.92 26.92
N THR A 281 -14.27 9.86 27.07
CA THR A 281 -14.69 9.34 28.38
C THR A 281 -13.89 8.11 28.81
N GLU A 282 -13.48 7.26 27.88
CA GLU A 282 -12.59 6.10 28.09
C GLU A 282 -11.75 5.84 26.82
N PRO A 283 -10.53 5.29 26.89
CA PRO A 283 -9.77 4.93 28.10
C PRO A 283 -9.07 6.14 28.74
N GLU A 284 -8.58 5.99 29.97
CA GLU A 284 -7.86 7.06 30.68
C GLU A 284 -6.54 7.42 29.99
N ASP A 285 -5.82 6.43 29.48
CA ASP A 285 -4.59 6.62 28.71
C ASP A 285 -4.77 7.63 27.56
N LEU A 286 -5.90 7.56 26.84
CA LEU A 286 -6.19 8.46 25.73
C LEU A 286 -6.46 9.90 26.22
N LYS A 287 -7.07 10.07 27.39
CA LYS A 287 -7.24 11.40 28.01
C LYS A 287 -5.90 11.99 28.43
N ASP A 288 -5.03 11.18 29.03
CA ASP A 288 -3.68 11.60 29.42
C ASP A 288 -2.84 11.99 28.21
N MET A 289 -2.96 11.25 27.10
CA MET A 289 -2.36 11.61 25.81
C MET A 289 -2.91 12.94 25.29
N ARG A 290 -4.23 13.15 25.36
CA ARG A 290 -4.87 14.43 24.97
C ARG A 290 -4.35 15.59 25.81
N ASN A 291 -4.29 15.45 27.13
CA ASN A 291 -3.84 16.51 28.04
C ASN A 291 -2.39 16.90 27.79
N ARG A 292 -1.48 15.92 27.69
CA ARG A 292 -0.06 16.17 27.37
C ARG A 292 0.12 16.89 26.04
N LEU A 293 -0.69 16.56 25.04
CA LEU A 293 -0.64 17.22 23.74
C LEU A 293 -1.14 18.68 23.83
N LEU A 294 -2.23 18.93 24.54
CA LEU A 294 -2.76 20.29 24.76
C LEU A 294 -1.80 21.18 25.56
N GLU A 295 -1.09 20.62 26.55
CA GLU A 295 -0.06 21.35 27.29
C GLU A 295 1.10 21.77 26.38
N LYS A 296 1.58 20.86 25.52
CA LYS A 296 2.61 21.17 24.51
C LYS A 296 2.19 22.25 23.52
N MET A 297 0.90 22.35 23.21
CA MET A 297 0.37 23.40 22.32
C MET A 297 0.24 24.77 22.99
N ARG A 298 0.27 24.82 24.34
CA ARG A 298 0.17 26.06 25.13
C ARG A 298 1.53 26.65 25.51
N ALA A 299 2.58 25.84 25.48
CA ALA A 299 3.97 26.23 25.74
C ALA A 299 4.61 26.84 24.49
#